data_AF-A0A090T342-F1
#
_entry.id   AF-A0A090T342-F1
#
_cell.length_a   1.000
_cell.length_b   1.000
_cell.length_c   1.000
_cell.angle_alpha   90.00
_cell.angle_beta   90.00
_cell.angle_gamma   90.00
#
_symmetry.space_group_name_H-M   'P 1'
#
loop_
_entity.id
_entity.type
_entity.pdbx_description
1 polymer ?
#
loop_
_entity_poly.entity_id
_entity_poly.type
_entity_poly.pdbx_seq_one_letter_code
_entity_poly.pdbx_strand_id
1 'polypeptide(L)'
;MVMKSCAHSSPASQVRLCENCELPVDTIPLEPGQTADCPRCGTTVYRSEHASLNGNLALAITCLLLFIPSYYFDFITIRLVGVNIEGTLMEGFHALVKEGYLGLALLTLFCHTIAPLAMCFSILSAHFSLKHRWFVPFKLSLFILDHSRHWVMLDVFLISVAISCFKLQDYSDIFVGNALYSLVILQVITILIINRVSTRRYWELWHPESRLAITEKRIHCHSCHLSQQESSECIRCGSALHHRKPNSMQKTWALLIAATIAIFPANLIPISILITNGQLLEDTIFSGVASLINNDMLGIAIIIFVASIVVPVAKILGLAYLLICIQFNMVKIIVMH
;
A
#
# COMPACT_ATOMS: atom_id res chain seq x y z
N MET A 1 -10.19 -18.36 -42.30
CA MET A 1 -11.29 -17.39 -42.22
C MET A 1 -10.80 -16.24 -41.35
N VAL A 2 -10.33 -15.17 -41.98
CA VAL A 2 -9.72 -14.02 -41.29
C VAL A 2 -10.82 -13.34 -40.48
N MET A 3 -10.77 -13.41 -39.14
CA MET A 3 -11.61 -12.58 -38.28
C MET A 3 -11.26 -11.12 -38.60
N LYS A 4 -12.08 -10.47 -39.45
CA LYS A 4 -12.10 -9.01 -39.54
C LYS A 4 -12.37 -8.52 -38.12
N SER A 5 -11.38 -7.88 -37.48
CA SER A 5 -11.62 -7.15 -36.24
C SER A 5 -12.74 -6.17 -36.54
N CYS A 6 -13.92 -6.38 -35.97
CA CYS A 6 -14.99 -5.40 -36.04
C CYS A 6 -14.43 -4.13 -35.38
N ALA A 7 -14.15 -3.12 -36.19
CA ALA A 7 -13.72 -1.82 -35.67
C ALA A 7 -14.83 -1.30 -34.76
N HIS A 8 -14.46 -0.76 -33.60
CA HIS A 8 -15.41 -0.11 -32.72
C HIS A 8 -16.11 1.02 -33.49
N SER A 9 -17.43 1.12 -33.38
CA SER A 9 -18.24 2.10 -34.15
C SER A 9 -17.92 3.56 -33.81
N SER A 10 -17.36 3.80 -32.62
CA SER A 10 -17.07 5.11 -32.08
C SER A 10 -15.64 5.56 -32.45
N PRO A 11 -15.39 6.87 -32.59
CA PRO A 11 -14.05 7.38 -32.87
C PRO A 11 -13.09 7.02 -31.73
N ALA A 12 -11.81 6.78 -32.05
CA ALA A 12 -10.79 6.39 -31.07
C ALA A 12 -10.63 7.38 -29.89
N SER A 13 -11.03 8.65 -30.07
CA SER A 13 -11.06 9.66 -29.01
C SER A 13 -12.09 9.38 -27.90
N GLN A 14 -13.17 8.66 -28.21
CA GLN A 14 -14.25 8.31 -27.29
C GLN A 14 -14.20 6.85 -26.80
N VAL A 15 -13.16 6.10 -27.18
CA VAL A 15 -13.00 4.70 -26.78
C VAL A 15 -11.89 4.60 -25.74
N ARG A 16 -12.05 3.81 -24.68
CA ARG A 16 -10.99 3.46 -23.72
C ARG A 16 -10.89 1.96 -23.59
N LEU A 17 -9.70 1.43 -23.38
CA LEU A 17 -9.53 0.01 -23.08
C LEU A 17 -9.72 -0.24 -21.58
N CYS A 18 -10.39 -1.34 -21.23
CA CYS A 18 -10.39 -1.84 -19.88
C CYS A 18 -8.99 -2.32 -19.48
N GLU A 19 -8.49 -1.90 -18.32
CA GLU A 19 -7.13 -2.24 -17.86
C GLU A 19 -6.93 -3.74 -17.61
N ASN A 20 -8.03 -4.49 -17.38
CA ASN A 20 -7.98 -5.91 -17.00
C ASN A 20 -8.31 -6.84 -18.17
N CYS A 21 -9.39 -6.58 -18.91
CA CYS A 21 -9.83 -7.46 -20.01
C CYS A 21 -9.54 -6.90 -21.40
N GLU A 22 -8.92 -5.72 -21.50
CA GLU A 22 -8.61 -5.00 -22.74
C GLU A 22 -9.84 -4.80 -23.66
N LEU A 23 -11.06 -4.92 -23.10
CA LEU A 23 -12.27 -4.63 -23.85
C LEU A 23 -12.31 -3.13 -24.15
N PRO A 24 -12.40 -2.72 -25.43
CA PRO A 24 -12.66 -1.33 -25.76
C PRO A 24 -14.10 -0.98 -25.35
N VAL A 25 -14.24 0.11 -24.61
CA VAL A 25 -15.51 0.64 -24.08
C VAL A 25 -15.63 2.12 -24.43
N ASP A 26 -16.85 2.56 -24.73
CA ASP A 26 -17.12 3.97 -25.01
C ASP A 26 -17.07 4.80 -23.71
N THR A 27 -16.52 6.01 -23.80
CA THR A 27 -16.46 6.98 -22.72
C THR A 27 -17.72 7.84 -22.73
N ILE A 28 -18.42 7.84 -21.60
CA ILE A 28 -19.58 8.68 -21.33
C ILE A 28 -19.22 9.71 -20.24
N PRO A 29 -19.79 10.92 -20.29
CA PRO A 29 -19.68 11.85 -19.18
C PRO A 29 -20.38 11.25 -17.95
N LEU A 30 -19.71 11.26 -16.81
CA LEU A 30 -20.25 10.75 -15.54
C LEU A 30 -20.72 11.91 -14.67
N GLU A 31 -21.85 11.74 -13.99
CA GLU A 31 -22.29 12.68 -12.95
C GLU A 31 -21.39 12.58 -11.70
N PRO A 32 -21.35 13.61 -10.85
CA PRO A 32 -20.61 13.58 -9.60
C PRO A 32 -21.01 12.38 -8.73
N GLY A 33 -20.10 11.42 -8.55
CA GLY A 33 -20.26 10.27 -7.65
C GLY A 33 -20.41 8.94 -8.38
N GLN A 34 -20.58 8.97 -9.70
CA GLN A 34 -20.71 7.78 -10.52
C GLN A 34 -19.36 7.18 -10.90
N THR A 35 -19.35 5.87 -11.12
CA THR A 35 -18.22 5.08 -11.63
C THR A 35 -18.62 4.40 -12.92
N ALA A 36 -17.70 4.36 -13.89
CA ALA A 36 -17.88 3.60 -15.12
C ALA A 36 -17.19 2.24 -14.97
N ASP A 37 -17.98 1.17 -14.94
CA ASP A 37 -17.49 -0.20 -14.80
C ASP A 37 -17.50 -0.93 -16.15
N CYS A 38 -16.53 -1.82 -16.35
CA CYS A 38 -16.44 -2.59 -17.58
C CYS A 38 -17.57 -3.63 -17.64
N PRO A 39 -18.36 -3.71 -18.74
CA PRO A 39 -19.48 -4.64 -18.84
C PRO A 39 -19.07 -6.12 -18.90
N ARG A 40 -17.79 -6.42 -19.19
CA ARG A 40 -17.28 -7.79 -19.27
C ARG A 40 -16.70 -8.30 -17.95
N CYS A 41 -15.93 -7.48 -17.24
CA CYS A 41 -15.18 -7.92 -16.07
C CYS A 41 -15.52 -7.15 -14.78
N GLY A 42 -16.43 -6.18 -14.83
CA GLY A 42 -16.82 -5.37 -13.68
C GLY A 42 -15.73 -4.43 -13.15
N THR A 43 -14.56 -4.37 -13.80
CA THR A 43 -13.46 -3.49 -13.36
C THR A 43 -13.83 -2.04 -13.63
N THR A 44 -13.72 -1.17 -12.62
CA THR A 44 -13.92 0.27 -12.78
C THR A 44 -12.87 0.86 -13.72
N VAL A 45 -13.32 1.38 -14.86
CA VAL A 45 -12.48 1.94 -15.93
C VAL A 45 -12.10 3.38 -15.63
N TYR A 46 -13.05 4.18 -15.12
CA TYR A 46 -12.81 5.54 -14.64
C TYR A 46 -13.93 5.97 -13.67
N ARG A 47 -13.64 6.96 -12.84
CA ARG A 47 -14.58 7.50 -11.83
C ARG A 47 -14.80 8.98 -12.09
N SER A 48 -15.96 9.48 -11.66
CA SER A 48 -16.23 10.92 -11.62
C SER A 48 -15.20 11.63 -10.72
N GLU A 49 -14.60 12.71 -11.22
CA GLU A 49 -13.49 13.39 -10.56
C GLU A 49 -13.97 14.28 -9.40
N HIS A 50 -13.61 13.91 -8.16
CA HIS A 50 -13.96 14.70 -6.96
C HIS A 50 -12.79 15.32 -6.22
N ALA A 51 -11.59 14.75 -6.32
CA ALA A 51 -10.42 15.30 -5.64
C ALA A 51 -9.81 16.44 -6.46
N SER A 52 -9.31 17.50 -5.83
CA SER A 52 -8.51 18.51 -6.53
C SER A 52 -7.02 18.17 -6.42
N LEU A 53 -6.24 18.43 -7.47
CA LEU A 53 -4.78 18.25 -7.41
C LEU A 53 -4.16 19.11 -6.29
N ASN A 54 -4.62 20.35 -6.13
CA ASN A 54 -4.16 21.23 -5.08
C ASN A 54 -4.48 20.68 -3.68
N GLY A 55 -5.57 19.92 -3.52
CA GLY A 55 -5.88 19.20 -2.30
C GLY A 55 -4.83 18.13 -1.97
N ASN A 56 -4.33 17.40 -2.96
CA ASN A 56 -3.26 16.40 -2.75
C ASN A 56 -1.95 17.08 -2.32
N LEU A 57 -1.63 18.23 -2.90
CA LEU A 57 -0.46 19.02 -2.50
C LEU A 57 -0.59 19.53 -1.06
N ALA A 58 -1.76 20.07 -0.69
CA ALA A 58 -2.01 20.56 0.66
C ALA A 58 -1.85 19.42 1.70
N LEU A 59 -2.44 18.25 1.44
CA LEU A 59 -2.29 17.09 2.33
C LEU A 59 -0.83 16.63 2.45
N ALA A 60 -0.07 16.62 1.35
CA ALA A 60 1.35 16.25 1.39
C ALA A 60 2.19 17.24 2.22
N ILE A 61 1.90 18.55 2.13
CA ILE A 61 2.54 19.56 2.96
C ILE A 61 2.14 19.37 4.43
N THR A 62 0.87 19.09 4.73
CA THR A 62 0.43 18.79 6.10
C THR A 62 1.15 17.57 6.68
N CYS A 63 1.31 16.49 5.91
CA CYS A 63 2.11 15.33 6.34
C CYS A 63 3.56 15.72 6.69
N LEU A 64 4.22 16.51 5.83
CA LEU A 64 5.59 16.97 6.08
C LEU A 64 5.68 17.82 7.36
N LEU A 65 4.69 18.66 7.63
CA LEU A 65 4.64 19.46 8.86
C LEU A 65 4.42 18.58 10.10
N LEU A 66 3.59 17.53 10.02
CA LEU A 66 3.37 16.59 11.12
C LEU A 66 4.56 15.67 11.39
N PHE A 67 5.43 15.44 10.40
CA PHE A 67 6.67 14.70 10.62
C PHE A 67 7.61 15.39 11.62
N ILE A 68 7.60 16.73 11.67
CA ILE A 68 8.44 17.52 12.57
C ILE A 68 8.15 17.17 14.04
N PRO A 69 6.93 17.39 14.59
CA PRO A 69 6.64 17.05 15.98
C PRO A 69 6.76 15.54 16.24
N SER A 70 6.47 14.69 15.25
CA SER A 70 6.58 13.23 15.42
C SER A 70 8.03 12.76 15.63
N TYR A 71 9.01 13.50 15.12
CA TYR A 71 10.43 13.15 15.23
C TYR A 71 11.10 13.76 16.46
N TYR A 72 10.71 14.98 16.85
CA TYR A 72 11.36 15.73 17.92
C TYR A 72 10.74 15.55 19.30
N PHE A 73 9.48 15.12 19.40
CA PHE A 73 8.82 14.89 20.69
C PHE A 73 8.69 13.40 20.98
N ASP A 74 8.57 13.08 22.27
CA ASP A 74 8.36 11.71 22.73
C ASP A 74 6.94 11.26 22.38
N PHE A 75 6.81 10.03 21.89
CA PHE A 75 5.51 9.42 21.68
C PHE A 75 5.05 8.68 22.94
N ILE A 76 5.96 8.07 23.68
CA ILE A 76 5.72 7.39 24.96
C ILE A 76 6.89 7.64 25.90
N THR A 77 6.60 7.84 27.18
CA THR A 77 7.59 7.83 28.26
C THR A 77 7.21 6.74 29.25
N ILE A 78 8.15 5.86 29.58
CA ILE A 78 7.94 4.74 30.50
C ILE A 78 8.73 4.99 31.77
N ARG A 79 8.09 4.92 32.94
CA ARG A 79 8.77 5.01 34.23
C ARG A 79 9.03 3.62 34.78
N LEU A 80 10.30 3.20 34.77
CA LEU A 80 10.77 1.96 35.41
C LEU A 80 11.63 2.31 36.62
N VAL A 81 11.27 1.79 37.81
CA VAL A 81 12.09 1.89 39.03
C VAL A 81 12.50 3.34 39.35
N GLY A 82 11.58 4.29 39.10
CA GLY A 82 11.81 5.71 39.35
C GLY A 82 12.61 6.46 38.28
N VAL A 83 13.09 5.78 37.23
CA VAL A 83 13.77 6.39 36.07
C VAL A 83 12.79 6.50 34.91
N ASN A 84 12.71 7.68 34.30
CA ASN A 84 11.94 7.89 33.08
C ASN A 84 12.79 7.51 31.86
N ILE A 85 12.27 6.62 31.04
CA ILE A 85 12.82 6.24 29.74
C ILE A 85 11.94 6.91 28.69
N GLU A 86 12.53 7.86 27.97
CA GLU A 86 11.86 8.58 26.89
C GLU A 86 11.87 7.72 25.62
N GLY A 87 10.79 7.82 24.84
CA GLY A 87 10.57 7.03 23.64
C GLY A 87 10.34 7.95 22.45
N THR A 88 11.42 8.28 21.73
CA THR A 88 11.35 8.93 20.42
C THR A 88 11.49 7.91 19.29
N LEU A 89 11.05 8.26 18.07
CA LEU A 89 11.18 7.36 16.90
C LEU A 89 12.64 6.96 16.63
N MET A 90 13.59 7.90 16.81
CA MET A 90 15.01 7.61 16.62
C MET A 90 15.61 6.82 17.75
N GLU A 91 15.19 7.10 18.98
CA GLU A 91 15.64 6.31 20.12
C GLU A 91 15.18 4.86 20.01
N GLY A 92 13.95 4.63 19.52
CA GLY A 92 13.48 3.29 19.16
C GLY A 92 14.41 2.60 18.14
N PHE A 93 14.78 3.30 17.06
CA PHE A 93 15.75 2.78 16.09
C PHE A 93 17.11 2.44 16.74
N HIS A 94 17.65 3.34 17.55
CA HIS A 94 18.95 3.13 18.22
C HIS A 94 18.90 1.99 19.25
N ALA A 95 17.79 1.83 19.96
CA ALA A 95 17.57 0.73 20.88
C ALA A 95 17.59 -0.61 20.13
N LEU A 96 16.86 -0.72 19.02
CA LEU A 96 16.85 -1.93 18.17
C LEU A 96 18.24 -2.30 17.63
N VAL A 97 19.04 -1.30 17.24
CA VAL A 97 20.43 -1.53 16.78
C VAL A 97 21.32 -2.03 17.92
N LYS A 98 21.19 -1.45 19.12
CA LYS A 98 21.99 -1.86 20.30
C LYS A 98 21.68 -3.30 20.74
N GLU A 99 20.42 -3.71 20.63
CA GLU A 99 19.96 -5.08 20.90
C GLU A 99 20.37 -6.09 19.81
N GLY A 100 21.04 -5.65 18.74
CA GLY A 100 21.54 -6.53 17.67
C GLY A 100 20.53 -6.80 16.55
N TYR A 101 19.31 -6.24 16.62
CA TYR A 101 18.26 -6.41 15.61
C TYR A 101 18.37 -5.39 14.46
N LEU A 102 19.53 -5.35 13.80
CA LEU A 102 19.82 -4.36 12.73
C LEU A 102 18.79 -4.39 11.59
N GLY A 103 18.37 -5.59 11.15
CA GLY A 103 17.40 -5.73 10.06
C GLY A 103 16.05 -5.12 10.39
N LEU A 104 15.56 -5.34 11.63
CA LEU A 104 14.31 -4.77 12.11
C LEU A 104 14.42 -3.25 12.30
N ALA A 105 15.56 -2.76 12.80
CA ALA A 105 15.83 -1.32 12.92
C ALA A 105 15.77 -0.62 11.55
N LEU A 106 16.45 -1.17 10.53
CA LEU A 106 16.42 -0.60 9.19
C LEU A 106 15.03 -0.66 8.56
N LEU A 107 14.30 -1.76 8.75
CA LEU A 107 12.94 -1.92 8.23
C LEU A 107 11.97 -0.92 8.88
N THR A 108 12.04 -0.75 10.20
CA THR A 108 11.19 0.20 10.94
C THR A 108 11.49 1.63 10.50
N LEU A 109 12.76 2.04 10.44
CA LEU A 109 13.16 3.36 9.93
C LEU A 109 12.68 3.60 8.49
N PHE A 110 12.80 2.57 7.64
CA PHE A 110 12.37 2.64 6.26
C PHE A 110 10.85 2.83 6.14
N CYS A 111 10.05 2.00 6.81
CA CYS A 111 8.59 2.07 6.72
C CYS A 111 8.00 3.31 7.42
N HIS A 112 8.64 3.80 8.48
CA HIS A 112 8.15 4.92 9.30
C HIS A 112 8.54 6.28 8.76
N THR A 113 9.80 6.40 8.35
CA THR A 113 10.38 7.70 8.03
C THR A 113 10.61 7.81 6.53
N ILE A 114 11.34 6.84 5.95
CA ILE A 114 11.78 6.97 4.55
C ILE A 114 10.60 6.85 3.58
N ALA A 115 9.75 5.83 3.72
CA ALA A 115 8.67 5.56 2.78
C ALA A 115 7.60 6.67 2.76
N PRO A 116 7.08 7.18 3.90
CA PRO A 116 6.05 8.22 3.84
C PRO A 116 6.65 9.60 3.51
N LEU A 117 7.90 9.90 3.88
CA LEU A 117 8.60 11.09 3.38
C LEU A 117 8.79 11.00 1.86
N ALA A 118 9.28 9.88 1.33
CA ALA A 118 9.44 9.67 -0.10
C ALA A 118 8.10 9.84 -0.84
N MET A 119 7.00 9.34 -0.26
CA MET A 119 5.66 9.55 -0.79
C MET A 119 5.28 11.05 -0.82
N CYS A 120 5.48 11.79 0.28
CA CYS A 120 5.15 13.22 0.32
C CYS A 120 6.01 14.05 -0.65
N PHE A 121 7.33 13.81 -0.67
CA PHE A 121 8.26 14.46 -1.60
C PHE A 121 7.96 14.08 -3.05
N SER A 122 7.50 12.87 -3.34
CA SER A 122 7.08 12.47 -4.69
C SER A 122 5.90 13.32 -5.18
N ILE A 123 4.95 13.66 -4.32
CA ILE A 123 3.83 14.53 -4.69
C ILE A 123 4.34 15.96 -4.93
N LEU A 124 5.14 16.51 -4.02
CA LEU A 124 5.71 17.86 -4.20
C LEU A 124 6.52 17.96 -5.49
N SER A 125 7.38 16.98 -5.77
CA SER A 125 8.19 16.93 -6.99
C SER A 125 7.35 16.71 -8.25
N ALA A 126 6.26 15.95 -8.20
CA ALA A 126 5.31 15.82 -9.32
C ALA A 126 4.66 17.17 -9.66
N HIS A 127 4.20 17.92 -8.65
CA HIS A 127 3.62 19.25 -8.84
C HIS A 127 4.65 20.27 -9.35
N PHE A 128 5.85 20.25 -8.78
CA PHE A 128 6.95 21.11 -9.22
C PHE A 128 7.36 20.82 -10.67
N SER A 129 7.46 19.54 -11.03
CA SER A 129 7.80 19.09 -12.38
C SER A 129 6.71 19.43 -13.39
N LEU A 130 5.42 19.34 -13.02
CA LEU A 130 4.30 19.80 -13.85
C LEU A 130 4.40 21.29 -14.19
N LYS A 131 4.83 22.13 -13.23
CA LYS A 131 5.02 23.57 -13.44
C LYS A 131 6.22 23.87 -14.34
N HIS A 132 7.35 23.20 -14.12
CA HIS A 132 8.60 23.43 -14.88
C HIS A 132 8.72 22.60 -16.16
N ARG A 133 7.76 21.73 -16.43
CA ARG A 133 7.74 20.81 -17.59
C ARG A 133 9.02 19.97 -17.70
N TRP A 134 9.49 19.42 -16.58
CA TRP A 134 10.62 18.46 -16.55
C TRP A 134 10.16 16.99 -16.53
N PHE A 135 10.47 16.24 -17.60
CA PHE A 135 9.94 14.89 -17.80
C PHE A 135 10.56 13.82 -16.89
N VAL A 136 11.88 13.82 -16.74
CA VAL A 136 12.61 12.81 -15.95
C VAL A 136 12.20 12.82 -14.46
N PRO A 137 12.23 13.96 -13.74
CA PRO A 137 11.81 13.99 -12.34
C PRO A 137 10.31 13.71 -12.19
N PHE A 138 9.49 14.08 -13.17
CA PHE A 138 8.06 13.73 -13.18
C PHE A 138 7.86 12.21 -13.25
N LYS A 139 8.51 11.51 -14.19
CA LYS A 139 8.43 10.05 -14.29
C LYS A 139 8.93 9.36 -13.03
N LEU A 140 10.06 9.82 -12.47
CA LEU A 140 10.61 9.29 -11.23
C LEU A 140 9.65 9.52 -10.05
N SER A 141 9.05 10.71 -9.95
CA SER A 141 8.11 11.03 -8.87
C SER A 141 6.91 10.08 -8.86
N LEU A 142 6.34 9.79 -10.03
CA LEU A 142 5.20 8.88 -10.15
C LEU A 142 5.58 7.42 -9.90
N PHE A 143 6.81 7.03 -10.26
CA PHE A 143 7.34 5.71 -9.92
C PHE A 143 7.53 5.54 -8.41
N ILE A 144 8.13 6.53 -7.73
CA ILE A 144 8.30 6.52 -6.27
C ILE A 144 6.94 6.49 -5.57
N LEU A 145 5.97 7.25 -6.08
CA LEU A 145 4.61 7.30 -5.54
C LEU A 145 3.90 5.93 -5.59
N ASP A 146 3.98 5.23 -6.72
CA ASP A 146 3.37 3.90 -6.88
C ASP A 146 4.05 2.85 -6.01
N HIS A 147 5.38 2.91 -5.91
CA HIS A 147 6.15 2.00 -5.08
C HIS A 147 5.90 2.24 -3.58
N SER A 148 6.08 3.49 -3.11
CA SER A 148 5.97 3.88 -1.69
C SER A 148 4.59 3.59 -1.09
N ARG A 149 3.52 3.66 -1.90
CA ARG A 149 2.14 3.34 -1.47
C ARG A 149 2.04 2.02 -0.68
N HIS A 150 2.82 1.01 -1.06
CA HIS A 150 2.76 -0.33 -0.46
C HIS A 150 3.68 -0.48 0.76
N TRP A 151 4.67 0.41 0.91
CA TRP A 151 5.68 0.36 1.97
C TRP A 151 5.35 1.25 3.17
N VAL A 152 4.45 2.21 3.01
CA VAL A 152 3.97 3.00 4.15
C VAL A 152 3.13 2.11 5.05
N MET A 153 3.72 1.70 6.18
CA MET A 153 3.11 0.79 7.17
C MET A 153 3.13 1.42 8.57
N LEU A 154 2.71 2.68 8.67
CA LEU A 154 2.59 3.39 9.94
C LEU A 154 1.47 2.80 10.83
N ASP A 155 0.45 2.18 10.23
CA ASP A 155 -0.59 1.42 10.94
C ASP A 155 -0.01 0.25 11.74
N VAL A 156 0.86 -0.55 11.12
CA VAL A 156 1.46 -1.72 11.76
C VAL A 156 2.27 -1.30 12.99
N PHE A 157 2.95 -0.17 12.94
CA PHE A 157 3.67 0.35 14.08
C PHE A 157 2.80 0.90 15.19
N LEU A 158 1.75 1.65 14.86
CA LEU A 158 0.81 2.12 15.89
C LEU A 158 0.17 0.92 16.63
N ILE A 159 -0.13 -0.16 15.90
CA ILE A 159 -0.56 -1.42 16.51
C ILE A 159 0.57 -2.01 17.38
N SER A 160 1.82 -2.07 16.91
CA SER A 160 2.95 -2.60 17.68
C SER A 160 3.24 -1.83 18.96
N VAL A 161 3.10 -0.50 18.92
CA VAL A 161 3.25 0.39 20.06
C VAL A 161 2.13 0.15 21.06
N ALA A 162 0.88 0.05 20.59
CA ALA A 162 -0.25 -0.27 21.45
C ALA A 162 -0.04 -1.61 22.19
N ILE A 163 0.36 -2.66 21.48
CA ILE A 163 0.64 -3.98 22.07
C ILE A 163 1.75 -3.89 23.12
N SER A 164 2.83 -3.15 22.81
CA SER A 164 3.95 -2.94 23.74
C SER A 164 3.52 -2.20 25.00
N CYS A 165 2.68 -1.17 24.88
CA CYS A 165 2.14 -0.45 26.05
C CYS A 165 1.37 -1.39 26.97
N PHE A 166 0.47 -2.20 26.43
CA PHE A 166 -0.34 -3.11 27.23
C PHE A 166 0.51 -4.16 27.94
N LYS A 167 1.51 -4.72 27.26
CA LYS A 167 2.42 -5.71 27.88
C LYS A 167 3.24 -5.13 29.05
N LEU A 168 3.54 -3.83 29.03
CA LEU A 168 4.40 -3.18 30.03
C LEU A 168 3.63 -2.48 31.14
N GLN A 169 2.32 -2.29 30.98
CA GLN A 169 1.48 -1.56 31.93
C GLN A 169 1.42 -2.24 33.31
N ASP A 170 1.53 -3.57 33.37
CA ASP A 170 1.53 -4.31 34.64
C ASP A 170 2.80 -4.09 35.48
N TYR A 171 3.88 -3.62 34.84
CA TYR A 171 5.20 -3.47 35.45
C TYR A 171 5.68 -2.01 35.53
N SER A 172 5.00 -1.06 34.87
CA SER A 172 5.47 0.32 34.71
C SER A 172 4.36 1.33 34.49
N ASP A 173 4.58 2.57 34.98
CA ASP A 173 3.72 3.70 34.66
C ASP A 173 4.06 4.24 33.26
N ILE A 174 3.05 4.34 32.39
CA ILE A 174 3.20 4.76 31.00
C ILE A 174 2.53 6.11 30.81
N PHE A 175 3.30 7.09 30.31
CA PHE A 175 2.81 8.41 29.94
C PHE A 175 2.80 8.55 28.43
N VAL A 176 1.65 8.92 27.86
CA VAL A 176 1.50 9.16 26.43
C VAL A 176 1.98 10.57 26.10
N GLY A 177 2.94 10.68 25.19
CA GLY A 177 3.49 11.95 24.73
C GLY A 177 2.72 12.55 23.55
N ASN A 178 3.00 13.82 23.27
CA ASN A 178 2.30 14.57 22.22
C ASN A 178 2.57 14.02 20.80
N ALA A 179 3.74 13.39 20.58
CA ALA A 179 4.07 12.84 19.28
C ALA A 179 3.15 11.70 18.85
N LEU A 180 2.56 10.95 19.80
CA LEU A 180 1.63 9.87 19.46
C LEU A 180 0.40 10.41 18.72
N TYR A 181 -0.17 11.54 19.16
CA TYR A 181 -1.30 12.18 18.47
C TYR A 181 -0.90 12.63 17.07
N SER A 182 0.30 13.20 16.92
CA SER A 182 0.82 13.60 15.61
C SER A 182 0.98 12.41 14.68
N LEU A 183 1.47 11.27 15.17
CA LEU A 183 1.61 10.03 14.40
C LEU A 183 0.27 9.45 13.96
N VAL A 184 -0.75 9.48 14.83
CA VAL A 184 -2.10 9.04 14.49
C VAL A 184 -2.70 9.93 13.39
N ILE A 185 -2.58 11.25 13.52
CA ILE A 185 -3.06 12.19 12.49
C ILE A 185 -2.27 11.99 11.18
N LEU A 186 -0.95 11.84 11.26
CA LEU A 186 -0.09 11.56 10.11
C LEU A 186 -0.57 10.31 9.38
N GLN A 187 -0.85 9.23 10.11
CA GLN A 187 -1.37 7.98 9.53
C GLN A 187 -2.72 8.19 8.82
N VAL A 188 -3.66 8.90 9.43
CA VAL A 188 -4.96 9.21 8.80
C VAL A 188 -4.75 10.00 7.50
N ILE A 189 -3.90 11.03 7.52
CA ILE A 189 -3.64 11.84 6.33
C ILE A 189 -2.94 11.02 5.25
N THR A 190 -1.97 10.16 5.60
CA THR A 190 -1.31 9.30 4.62
C THR A 190 -2.28 8.31 3.97
N ILE A 191 -3.20 7.71 4.74
CA ILE A 191 -4.29 6.89 4.19
C ILE A 191 -5.15 7.71 3.21
N LEU A 192 -5.52 8.93 3.58
CA LEU A 192 -6.30 9.82 2.70
C LEU A 192 -5.55 10.12 1.40
N ILE A 193 -4.24 10.41 1.46
CA ILE A 193 -3.42 10.64 0.26
C ILE A 193 -3.38 9.38 -0.61
N ILE A 194 -3.12 8.20 -0.03
CA ILE A 194 -3.09 6.93 -0.76
C ILE A 194 -4.41 6.70 -1.52
N ASN A 195 -5.55 6.98 -0.87
CA ASN A 195 -6.86 6.78 -1.48
C ASN A 195 -7.24 7.85 -2.51
N ARG A 196 -6.75 9.10 -2.38
CA ARG A 196 -7.10 10.21 -3.30
C ARG A 196 -6.16 10.34 -4.49
N VAL A 197 -4.87 10.01 -4.32
CA VAL A 197 -3.86 10.20 -5.36
C VAL A 197 -3.97 9.12 -6.43
N SER A 198 -4.03 9.54 -7.70
CA SER A 198 -4.07 8.65 -8.85
C SER A 198 -2.99 9.04 -9.87
N THR A 199 -2.10 8.08 -10.19
CA THR A 199 -0.99 8.25 -11.12
C THR A 199 -1.46 8.65 -12.52
N ARG A 200 -2.58 8.06 -12.97
CA ARG A 200 -3.22 8.34 -14.26
C ARG A 200 -3.53 9.83 -14.46
N ARG A 201 -4.01 10.51 -13.42
CA ARG A 201 -4.41 11.91 -13.52
C ARG A 201 -3.24 12.86 -13.70
N TYR A 202 -2.13 12.58 -13.01
CA TYR A 202 -0.89 13.33 -13.22
C TYR A 202 -0.40 13.18 -14.66
N TRP A 203 -0.47 11.97 -15.23
CA TRP A 203 -0.11 11.73 -16.63
C TRP A 203 -1.03 12.46 -17.63
N GLU A 204 -2.33 12.52 -17.36
CA GLU A 204 -3.28 13.19 -18.24
C GLU A 204 -3.07 14.71 -18.27
N LEU A 205 -2.69 15.32 -17.14
CA LEU A 205 -2.33 16.74 -17.09
C LEU A 205 -0.98 17.05 -17.73
N TRP A 206 -0.03 16.13 -17.60
CA TRP A 206 1.28 16.27 -18.22
C TRP A 206 1.18 16.27 -19.75
N HIS A 207 0.59 15.21 -20.33
CA HIS A 207 0.44 15.07 -21.77
C HIS A 207 -0.89 14.36 -22.09
N PRO A 208 -1.99 15.11 -22.29
CA PRO A 208 -3.33 14.53 -22.42
C PRO A 208 -3.44 13.62 -23.63
N GLU A 209 -4.33 12.64 -23.53
CA GLU A 209 -4.57 11.61 -24.55
C GLU A 209 -5.08 12.26 -25.84
N SER A 210 -5.88 13.33 -25.72
CA SER A 210 -6.42 14.09 -26.85
C SER A 210 -5.37 14.76 -27.74
N ARG A 211 -4.15 15.00 -27.23
CA ARG A 211 -3.05 15.57 -28.03
C ARG A 211 -2.27 14.52 -28.82
N LEU A 212 -2.45 13.24 -28.50
CA LEU A 212 -1.77 12.14 -29.17
C LEU A 212 -2.63 11.69 -30.36
N ALA A 213 -2.04 11.61 -31.55
CA ALA A 213 -2.72 11.15 -32.77
C ALA A 213 -2.88 9.61 -32.75
N ILE A 214 -3.69 9.11 -31.83
CA ILE A 214 -3.96 7.67 -31.67
C ILE A 214 -5.15 7.32 -32.56
N THR A 215 -4.90 6.64 -33.67
CA THR A 215 -5.98 6.22 -34.58
C THR A 215 -6.68 4.94 -34.12
N GLU A 216 -5.98 4.09 -33.37
CA GLU A 216 -6.52 2.83 -32.87
C GLU A 216 -5.92 2.49 -31.50
N LYS A 217 -6.75 1.98 -30.59
CA LYS A 217 -6.36 1.57 -29.24
C LYS A 217 -6.39 0.05 -29.18
N ARG A 218 -5.22 -0.58 -29.12
CA ARG A 218 -5.04 -2.05 -29.07
C ARG A 218 -4.39 -2.55 -27.79
N ILE A 219 -3.54 -1.74 -27.16
CA ILE A 219 -2.79 -2.14 -25.96
C ILE A 219 -2.84 -1.04 -24.89
N HIS A 220 -2.89 -1.47 -23.62
CA HIS A 220 -2.92 -0.58 -22.46
C HIS A 220 -1.57 -0.54 -21.74
N CYS A 221 -1.07 0.67 -21.45
CA CYS A 221 0.14 0.84 -20.68
C CYS A 221 -0.12 0.69 -19.17
N HIS A 222 0.48 -0.32 -18.53
CA HIS A 222 0.36 -0.52 -17.08
C HIS A 222 1.04 0.55 -16.21
N SER A 223 1.93 1.39 -16.76
CA SER A 223 2.66 2.41 -15.99
C SER A 223 2.01 3.79 -16.04
N CYS A 224 1.51 4.22 -17.20
CA CYS A 224 0.89 5.55 -17.37
C CYS A 224 -0.60 5.51 -17.71
N HIS A 225 -1.18 4.31 -17.85
CA HIS A 225 -2.58 4.07 -18.17
C HIS A 225 -3.05 4.65 -19.52
N LEU A 226 -2.11 4.85 -20.46
CA LEU A 226 -2.44 5.23 -21.83
C LEU A 226 -2.85 4.00 -22.65
N SER A 227 -3.99 4.09 -23.33
CA SER A 227 -4.39 3.14 -24.38
C SER A 227 -3.84 3.63 -25.72
N GLN A 228 -3.07 2.79 -26.42
CA GLN A 228 -2.40 3.17 -27.66
C GLN A 228 -2.40 2.02 -28.69
N GLN A 229 -1.84 2.28 -29.86
CA GLN A 229 -1.56 1.24 -30.86
C GLN A 229 -0.53 0.24 -30.34
N GLU A 230 -0.51 -0.93 -30.96
CA GLU A 230 0.42 -2.00 -30.62
C GLU A 230 1.86 -1.56 -30.95
N SER A 231 2.71 -1.51 -29.92
CA SER A 231 4.12 -1.15 -30.02
C SER A 231 4.90 -1.81 -28.88
N SER A 232 6.23 -1.87 -29.00
CA SER A 232 7.11 -2.40 -27.94
C SER A 232 7.17 -1.48 -26.72
N GLU A 233 7.04 -0.17 -26.93
CA GLU A 233 7.18 0.86 -25.90
C GLU A 233 6.03 1.86 -25.90
N CYS A 234 5.73 2.40 -24.72
CA CYS A 234 4.71 3.41 -24.56
C CYS A 234 5.16 4.77 -25.11
N ILE A 235 4.33 5.39 -25.97
CA ILE A 235 4.63 6.69 -26.58
C ILE A 235 4.62 7.85 -25.57
N ARG A 236 3.98 7.67 -24.40
CA ARG A 236 3.88 8.71 -23.35
C ARG A 236 4.96 8.58 -22.28
N CYS A 237 5.20 7.38 -21.75
CA CYS A 237 6.14 7.19 -20.64
C CYS A 237 7.41 6.39 -21.00
N GLY A 238 7.48 5.79 -22.19
CA GLY A 238 8.61 4.96 -22.63
C GLY A 238 8.75 3.64 -21.84
N SER A 239 7.70 3.14 -21.20
CA SER A 239 7.73 1.82 -20.56
C SER A 239 7.51 0.72 -21.61
N ALA A 240 8.12 -0.45 -21.42
CA ALA A 240 7.81 -1.63 -22.22
C ALA A 240 6.31 -2.01 -22.11
N LEU A 241 5.72 -2.40 -23.22
CA LEU A 241 4.30 -2.77 -23.31
C LEU A 241 4.12 -4.26 -23.50
N HIS A 242 3.15 -4.81 -22.77
CA HIS A 242 2.77 -6.22 -22.83
C HIS A 242 1.26 -6.33 -22.59
N HIS A 243 0.56 -7.18 -23.35
CA HIS A 243 -0.86 -7.49 -23.10
C HIS A 243 -1.09 -8.16 -21.75
N ARG A 244 -0.12 -8.98 -21.32
CA ARG A 244 -0.15 -9.64 -20.01
C ARG A 244 1.24 -9.61 -19.41
N LYS A 245 1.34 -9.33 -18.10
CA LYS A 245 2.62 -9.40 -17.37
C LYS A 245 3.27 -10.77 -17.59
N PRO A 246 4.52 -10.83 -18.07
CA PRO A 246 5.17 -12.08 -18.41
C PRO A 246 5.41 -12.93 -17.15
N ASN A 247 5.15 -14.23 -17.28
CA ASN A 247 5.25 -15.23 -16.22
C ASN A 247 4.46 -14.90 -14.93
N SER A 248 3.34 -14.16 -15.06
CA SER A 248 2.56 -13.75 -13.88
C SER A 248 2.11 -14.94 -13.04
N MET A 249 1.62 -16.01 -13.66
CA MET A 249 1.16 -17.20 -12.93
C MET A 249 2.29 -17.89 -12.17
N GLN A 250 3.46 -18.10 -12.82
CA GLN A 250 4.60 -18.73 -12.18
C GLN A 250 5.12 -17.90 -11.01
N LYS A 251 5.22 -16.56 -11.18
CA LYS A 251 5.64 -15.65 -10.11
C LYS A 251 4.68 -15.67 -8.93
N THR A 252 3.37 -15.66 -9.18
CA THR A 252 2.38 -15.70 -8.09
C THR A 252 2.43 -17.04 -7.36
N TRP A 253 2.55 -18.18 -8.05
CA TRP A 253 2.73 -19.49 -7.40
C TRP A 253 4.00 -19.57 -6.56
N ALA A 254 5.13 -19.09 -7.10
CA ALA A 254 6.41 -19.08 -6.37
C ALA A 254 6.33 -18.26 -5.08
N LEU A 255 5.74 -17.05 -5.15
CA LEU A 255 5.54 -16.19 -3.98
C LEU A 255 4.54 -16.79 -2.97
N LEU A 256 3.50 -17.48 -3.45
CA LEU A 256 2.52 -18.13 -2.58
C LEU A 256 3.11 -19.30 -1.80
N ILE A 257 3.91 -20.14 -2.46
CA ILE A 257 4.63 -21.24 -1.82
C ILE A 257 5.60 -20.68 -0.78
N ALA A 258 6.37 -19.65 -1.14
CA ALA A 258 7.28 -18.98 -0.20
C ALA A 258 6.54 -18.43 1.03
N ALA A 259 5.40 -17.74 0.83
CA ALA A 259 4.58 -17.23 1.92
C ALA A 259 4.00 -18.36 2.81
N THR A 260 3.60 -19.47 2.19
CA THR A 260 3.09 -20.66 2.92
C THR A 260 4.15 -21.29 3.78
N ILE A 261 5.42 -21.34 3.33
CA ILE A 261 6.53 -21.85 4.14
C ILE A 261 6.85 -20.86 5.26
N ALA A 262 6.89 -19.55 4.97
CA ALA A 262 7.26 -18.52 5.92
C ALA A 262 6.25 -18.30 7.06
N ILE A 263 4.98 -18.68 6.88
CA ILE A 263 3.96 -18.50 7.93
C ILE A 263 4.18 -19.41 9.15
N PHE A 264 4.80 -20.59 8.96
CA PHE A 264 5.10 -21.51 10.05
C PHE A 264 6.13 -20.95 11.04
N PRO A 265 7.36 -20.57 10.63
CA PRO A 265 8.34 -20.02 11.56
C PRO A 265 7.84 -18.72 12.18
N ALA A 266 7.10 -17.89 11.43
CA ALA A 266 6.55 -16.63 11.95
C ALA A 266 5.56 -16.82 13.13
N ASN A 267 4.85 -17.95 13.19
CA ASN A 267 3.87 -18.21 14.26
C ASN A 267 4.37 -19.18 15.34
N LEU A 268 5.41 -19.97 15.06
CA LEU A 268 5.95 -20.97 15.99
C LEU A 268 7.16 -20.46 16.77
N ILE A 269 7.93 -19.52 16.23
CA ILE A 269 9.12 -18.98 16.91
C ILE A 269 8.66 -17.97 17.98
N PRO A 270 9.24 -18.01 19.20
CA PRO A 270 8.97 -17.02 20.24
C PRO A 270 9.32 -15.62 19.76
N ILE A 271 8.40 -14.68 19.94
CA ILE A 271 8.59 -13.27 19.57
C ILE A 271 9.20 -12.48 20.74
N SER A 272 8.83 -12.83 21.97
CA SER A 272 9.38 -12.17 23.17
C SER A 272 9.85 -13.19 24.19
N ILE A 273 10.99 -12.88 24.81
CA ILE A 273 11.59 -13.65 25.89
C ILE A 273 11.71 -12.71 27.10
N LEU A 274 10.93 -12.97 28.14
CA LEU A 274 10.95 -12.20 29.39
C LEU A 274 11.48 -13.09 30.51
N ILE A 275 12.44 -12.59 31.28
CA ILE A 275 12.94 -13.28 32.47
C ILE A 275 12.27 -12.64 33.68
N THR A 276 11.32 -13.34 34.29
CA THR A 276 10.67 -12.91 35.53
C THR A 276 10.89 -13.97 36.61
N ASN A 277 11.35 -13.57 37.80
CA ASN A 277 11.62 -14.47 38.93
C ASN A 277 12.50 -15.68 38.60
N GLY A 278 13.44 -15.55 37.65
CA GLY A 278 14.33 -16.63 37.21
C GLY A 278 13.70 -17.64 36.25
N GLN A 279 12.44 -17.46 35.84
CA GLN A 279 11.79 -18.27 34.81
C GLN A 279 11.86 -17.58 33.45
N LEU A 280 12.24 -18.34 32.43
CA LEU A 280 12.19 -17.95 31.03
C LEU A 280 10.74 -18.07 30.55
N LEU A 281 10.08 -16.93 30.33
CA LEU A 281 8.77 -16.87 29.69
C LEU A 281 8.98 -16.55 28.21
N GLU A 282 8.76 -17.55 27.37
CA GLU A 282 8.77 -17.41 25.91
C GLU A 282 7.34 -17.28 25.39
N ASP A 283 7.07 -16.16 24.73
CA ASP A 283 5.75 -15.91 24.15
C ASP A 283 5.77 -16.04 22.63
N THR A 284 4.94 -16.95 22.12
CA THR A 284 4.52 -16.98 20.72
C THR A 284 3.35 -16.00 20.51
N ILE A 285 2.96 -15.77 19.26
CA ILE A 285 1.75 -14.99 18.95
C ILE A 285 0.53 -15.61 19.64
N PHE A 286 0.43 -16.95 19.64
CA PHE A 286 -0.70 -17.66 20.23
C PHE A 286 -0.73 -17.55 21.76
N SER A 287 0.40 -17.76 22.44
CA SER A 287 0.47 -17.59 23.90
C SER A 287 0.27 -16.13 24.31
N GLY A 288 0.78 -15.18 23.52
CA GLY A 288 0.54 -13.75 23.72
C GLY A 288 -0.94 -13.38 23.65
N VAL A 289 -1.67 -13.88 22.65
CA VAL A 289 -3.13 -13.69 22.56
C VAL A 289 -3.85 -14.33 23.75
N ALA A 290 -3.47 -15.55 24.16
CA ALA A 290 -4.08 -16.22 25.31
C ALA A 290 -3.84 -15.46 26.62
N SER A 291 -2.65 -14.91 26.82
CA SER A 291 -2.32 -14.07 27.98
C SER A 291 -3.19 -12.81 28.02
N LEU A 292 -3.39 -12.13 26.88
CA LEU A 292 -4.24 -10.95 26.81
C LEU A 292 -5.72 -11.25 27.14
N ILE A 293 -6.22 -12.43 26.72
CA ILE A 293 -7.58 -12.88 27.06
C ILE A 293 -7.72 -13.09 28.57
N ASN A 294 -6.72 -13.69 29.22
CA ASN A 294 -6.73 -13.93 30.66
C ASN A 294 -6.66 -12.64 31.49
N ASN A 295 -6.12 -11.56 30.92
CA ASN A 295 -6.05 -10.24 31.54
C ASN A 295 -7.26 -9.34 31.18
N ASP A 296 -8.41 -9.93 30.83
CA ASP A 296 -9.65 -9.24 30.44
C ASP A 296 -9.54 -8.26 29.26
N MET A 297 -8.45 -8.32 28.48
CA MET A 297 -8.18 -7.44 27.34
C MET A 297 -8.59 -8.05 26.00
N LEU A 298 -9.83 -8.52 25.91
CA LEU A 298 -10.37 -9.24 24.75
C LEU A 298 -10.22 -8.46 23.43
N GLY A 299 -10.43 -7.14 23.45
CA GLY A 299 -10.39 -6.31 22.24
C GLY A 299 -9.04 -6.33 21.53
N ILE A 300 -7.94 -6.18 22.29
CA ILE A 300 -6.58 -6.16 21.74
C ILE A 300 -6.18 -7.56 21.30
N ALA A 301 -6.52 -8.58 22.08
CA ALA A 301 -6.26 -9.98 21.74
C ALA A 301 -6.85 -10.36 20.37
N ILE A 302 -8.09 -9.96 20.09
CA ILE A 302 -8.75 -10.18 18.80
C ILE A 302 -8.00 -9.48 17.67
N ILE A 303 -7.60 -8.21 17.86
CA ILE A 303 -6.88 -7.44 16.84
C ILE A 303 -5.57 -8.15 16.45
N ILE A 304 -4.78 -8.58 17.43
CA ILE A 304 -3.50 -9.28 17.19
C ILE A 304 -3.75 -10.61 16.48
N PHE A 305 -4.67 -11.42 16.99
CA PHE A 305 -4.98 -12.73 16.42
C PHE A 305 -5.43 -12.63 14.96
N VAL A 306 -6.33 -11.68 14.67
CA VAL A 306 -6.84 -11.46 13.32
C VAL A 306 -5.73 -10.96 12.40
N ALA A 307 -4.96 -9.96 12.82
CA ALA A 307 -3.91 -9.34 12.00
C ALA A 307 -2.76 -10.31 11.69
N SER A 308 -2.34 -11.12 12.66
CA SER A 308 -1.13 -11.94 12.55
C SER A 308 -1.38 -13.36 12.03
N ILE A 309 -2.59 -13.92 12.23
CA ILE A 309 -2.90 -15.32 11.84
C ILE A 309 -3.99 -15.33 10.76
N VAL A 310 -5.17 -14.80 11.07
CA VAL A 310 -6.35 -14.96 10.21
C VAL A 310 -6.15 -14.28 8.86
N VAL A 311 -5.69 -13.02 8.84
CA VAL A 311 -5.52 -12.25 7.61
C VAL A 311 -4.46 -12.87 6.67
N PRO A 312 -3.25 -13.24 7.13
CA PRO A 312 -2.28 -13.94 6.29
C PRO A 312 -2.78 -15.27 5.73
N VAL A 313 -3.41 -16.11 6.56
CA VAL A 313 -3.96 -17.41 6.13
C VAL A 313 -5.06 -17.20 5.08
N ALA A 314 -5.99 -16.27 5.31
CA ALA A 314 -7.04 -15.95 4.36
C ALA A 314 -6.47 -15.46 3.02
N LYS A 315 -5.42 -14.62 3.03
CA LYS A 315 -4.73 -14.17 1.81
C LYS A 315 -4.08 -15.34 1.05
N ILE A 316 -3.39 -16.24 1.75
CA ILE A 316 -2.75 -17.42 1.12
C ILE A 316 -3.81 -18.33 0.48
N LEU A 317 -4.85 -18.70 1.23
CA LEU A 317 -5.91 -19.56 0.74
C LEU A 317 -6.70 -18.91 -0.41
N GLY A 318 -7.03 -17.62 -0.28
CA GLY A 318 -7.73 -16.87 -1.32
C GLY A 318 -6.93 -16.78 -2.62
N LEU A 319 -5.62 -16.46 -2.55
CA LEU A 319 -4.76 -16.42 -3.72
C LEU A 319 -4.56 -17.81 -4.35
N ALA A 320 -4.43 -18.86 -3.53
CA ALA A 320 -4.31 -20.23 -4.01
C ALA A 320 -5.57 -20.66 -4.77
N TYR A 321 -6.74 -20.38 -4.20
CA TYR A 321 -8.04 -20.64 -4.83
C TYR A 321 -8.17 -19.92 -6.18
N LEU A 322 -7.84 -18.63 -6.24
CA LEU A 322 -7.87 -17.85 -7.49
C LEU A 322 -6.93 -18.43 -8.56
N LEU A 323 -5.70 -18.81 -8.18
CA LEU A 323 -4.74 -19.40 -9.11
C LEU A 323 -5.21 -20.74 -9.67
N ILE A 324 -5.77 -21.60 -8.80
CA ILE A 324 -6.36 -22.88 -9.20
C ILE A 324 -7.52 -22.63 -10.19
N CYS A 325 -8.42 -21.70 -9.88
CA CYS A 325 -9.54 -21.36 -10.76
C CYS A 325 -9.08 -20.89 -12.15
N ILE A 326 -8.05 -20.04 -12.22
CA ILE A 326 -7.49 -19.54 -13.47
C ILE A 326 -6.80 -20.68 -14.24
N GLN A 327 -6.04 -21.55 -13.57
CA GLN A 327 -5.29 -22.63 -14.20
C GLN A 327 -6.18 -23.74 -14.74
N PHE A 328 -7.27 -24.08 -14.05
CA PHE A 328 -8.27 -25.06 -14.49
C PHE A 328 -9.40 -24.42 -15.32
N ASN A 329 -9.30 -23.13 -15.66
CA ASN A 329 -10.27 -22.38 -16.47
C ASN A 329 -11.71 -22.43 -15.92
N MET A 330 -11.86 -22.61 -14.61
CA MET A 330 -13.15 -22.72 -13.89
C MET A 330 -13.90 -21.38 -13.85
N VAL A 331 -13.26 -20.28 -14.26
CA VAL A 331 -13.83 -18.92 -14.25
C VAL A 331 -15.07 -18.78 -15.15
N LYS A 332 -15.22 -19.62 -16.18
CA LYS A 332 -16.45 -19.62 -17.00
C LYS A 332 -17.71 -20.01 -16.22
N ILE A 333 -17.58 -20.71 -15.08
CA ILE A 333 -18.73 -21.20 -14.29
C ILE A 333 -19.22 -20.14 -13.29
N ILE A 334 -18.35 -19.22 -12.85
CA ILE A 334 -18.67 -18.26 -11.78
C ILE A 334 -19.33 -16.98 -12.32
N VAL A 335 -19.11 -16.61 -13.59
CA VAL A 335 -19.68 -15.38 -14.20
C VAL A 335 -21.03 -15.64 -14.92
N MET A 336 -21.49 -16.90 -14.97
CA MET A 336 -22.78 -17.27 -15.57
C MET A 336 -23.93 -17.45 -14.56
N HIS A 337 -23.70 -17.16 -13.28
CA HIS A 337 -24.72 -17.16 -12.22
C HIS A 337 -24.73 -15.82 -11.48
#